data_AF-A0A2V0PL08-F1
#
_entry.id   AF-A0A2V0PL08-F1
#
_cell.length_a   1.000
_cell.length_b   1.000
_cell.length_c   1.000
_cell.angle_alpha   90.00
_cell.angle_beta   90.00
_cell.angle_gamma   90.00
#
_symmetry.space_group_name_H-M   'P 1'
#
loop_
_entity.id
_entity.type
_entity.pdbx_description
1 polymer ?
#
loop_
_entity_poly.entity_id
_entity_poly.type
_entity_poly.pdbx_seq_one_letter_code
_entity_poly.pdbx_strand_id
1 'polypeptide(L)'
;MLAARTQTAFGRGLAPRVAPAVVVAPARRTLQVVAAEAQNKKRLPQPVKRAQQAEERRMANKSRKSLIASRIKKVVKLSESLVKNSAGAAEQVPALEGLVAEAYKAIDTAVLKGVIHANTAARRKARVAKWKRQVLISAGLYTPTAEQPGFSFYQRTQAAKAKAAAAAGN
;
A
#
# COMPACT_ATOMS: atom_id res chain seq x y z
N MET A 1 -33.82 44.36 0.58
CA MET A 1 -34.91 44.13 -0.39
C MET A 1 -34.47 43.05 -1.37
N LEU A 2 -35.17 41.91 -1.36
CA LEU A 2 -34.95 40.77 -2.26
C LEU A 2 -35.36 41.13 -3.69
N ALA A 3 -34.52 40.82 -4.67
CA ALA A 3 -34.90 40.80 -6.09
C ALA A 3 -34.78 39.37 -6.63
N ALA A 4 -35.87 38.90 -7.22
CA ALA A 4 -36.20 37.51 -7.47
C ALA A 4 -35.50 36.91 -8.70
N ARG A 5 -35.21 35.60 -8.59
CA ARG A 5 -34.82 34.67 -9.64
C ARG A 5 -35.76 34.76 -10.86
N THR A 6 -35.23 35.14 -12.01
CA THR A 6 -35.87 34.92 -13.31
C THR A 6 -35.40 33.58 -13.90
N GLN A 7 -36.35 32.67 -14.07
CA GLN A 7 -36.16 31.35 -14.67
C GLN A 7 -35.93 31.49 -16.18
N THR A 8 -34.86 30.90 -16.71
CA THR A 8 -34.72 30.65 -18.15
C THR A 8 -34.92 29.17 -18.41
N ALA A 9 -36.10 28.87 -18.96
CA ALA A 9 -36.46 27.57 -19.49
C ALA A 9 -35.71 27.36 -20.81
N PHE A 10 -34.61 26.58 -20.78
CA PHE A 10 -34.06 26.01 -22.01
C PHE A 10 -34.62 24.61 -22.21
N GLY A 11 -35.46 24.52 -23.25
CA GLY A 11 -36.23 23.35 -23.62
C GLY A 11 -35.36 22.15 -23.96
N ARG A 12 -35.72 21.00 -23.39
CA ARG A 12 -35.27 19.70 -23.89
C ARG A 12 -36.10 19.36 -25.11
N GLY A 13 -35.48 19.44 -26.28
CA GLY A 13 -36.03 18.89 -27.52
C GLY A 13 -36.40 17.42 -27.33
N LEU A 14 -37.64 17.10 -27.67
CA LEU A 14 -38.16 15.74 -27.80
C LEU A 14 -37.48 15.09 -29.01
N ALA A 15 -36.41 14.33 -28.76
CA ALA A 15 -35.92 13.38 -29.76
C ALA A 15 -36.96 12.25 -29.93
N PRO A 16 -37.31 11.85 -31.17
CA PRO A 16 -38.18 10.71 -31.38
C PRO A 16 -37.51 9.45 -30.85
N ARG A 17 -38.10 8.83 -29.83
CA ARG A 17 -37.72 7.49 -29.37
C ARG A 17 -38.09 6.50 -30.47
N VAL A 18 -37.13 6.15 -31.31
CA VAL A 18 -37.24 4.93 -32.12
C VAL A 18 -37.29 3.76 -31.15
N ALA A 19 -38.42 3.06 -31.12
CA ALA A 19 -38.57 1.86 -30.32
C ALA A 19 -37.51 0.84 -30.76
N PRO A 20 -36.70 0.25 -29.86
CA PRO A 20 -35.83 -0.84 -30.25
C PRO A 20 -36.74 -1.99 -30.71
N ALA A 21 -36.50 -2.48 -31.93
CA ALA A 21 -37.14 -3.68 -32.44
C ALA A 21 -36.98 -4.80 -31.40
N VAL A 22 -38.11 -5.35 -30.93
CA VAL A 22 -38.11 -6.48 -30.01
C VAL A 22 -37.57 -7.68 -30.80
N VAL A 23 -36.28 -7.95 -30.64
CA VAL A 23 -35.69 -9.22 -31.07
C VAL A 23 -36.24 -10.28 -30.13
N VAL A 24 -37.28 -10.99 -30.58
CA VAL A 24 -37.80 -12.17 -29.88
C VAL A 24 -36.68 -13.22 -29.89
N ALA A 25 -35.97 -13.32 -28.76
CA ALA A 25 -34.97 -14.36 -28.58
C ALA A 25 -35.66 -15.74 -28.76
N PRO A 26 -35.05 -16.70 -29.48
CA PRO A 26 -35.64 -18.02 -29.60
C PRO A 26 -35.81 -18.60 -28.20
N ALA A 27 -37.02 -19.08 -27.91
CA ALA A 27 -37.37 -19.70 -26.64
C ALA A 27 -36.27 -20.71 -26.28
N ARG A 28 -35.54 -20.44 -25.19
CA ARG A 28 -34.52 -21.35 -24.69
C ARG A 28 -35.22 -22.66 -24.39
N ARG A 29 -35.02 -23.64 -25.27
CA ARG A 29 -35.50 -25.01 -25.13
C ARG A 29 -35.13 -25.46 -23.72
N THR A 30 -36.13 -25.61 -22.84
CA THR A 30 -35.91 -26.07 -21.48
C THR A 30 -35.40 -27.50 -21.60
N LEU A 31 -34.09 -27.68 -21.46
CA LEU A 31 -33.50 -29.00 -21.28
C LEU A 31 -34.09 -29.56 -19.99
N GLN A 32 -35.09 -30.41 -20.10
CA GLN A 32 -35.46 -31.31 -19.02
C GLN A 32 -34.31 -32.30 -18.89
N VAL A 33 -33.35 -31.96 -18.02
CA VAL A 33 -32.31 -32.89 -17.60
C VAL A 33 -33.02 -33.97 -16.79
N VAL A 34 -33.29 -35.11 -17.44
CA VAL A 34 -33.70 -36.33 -16.77
C VAL A 34 -32.63 -36.65 -15.75
N ALA A 35 -33.00 -36.59 -14.47
CA ALA A 35 -32.10 -36.79 -13.36
C ALA A 35 -31.63 -38.26 -13.36
N ALA A 36 -30.52 -38.51 -14.04
CA ALA A 36 -29.69 -39.66 -13.75
C ALA A 36 -29.13 -39.48 -12.33
N GLU A 37 -29.75 -40.20 -11.40
CA GLU A 37 -29.29 -40.57 -10.06
C GLU A 37 -28.01 -39.88 -9.60
N ALA A 38 -28.17 -38.75 -8.90
CA ALA A 38 -27.07 -38.06 -8.25
C ALA A 38 -26.57 -38.89 -7.05
N GLN A 39 -25.76 -39.90 -7.32
CA GLN A 39 -25.11 -40.72 -6.31
C GLN A 39 -24.16 -39.83 -5.46
N ASN A 40 -24.64 -39.51 -4.26
CA ASN A 40 -23.90 -39.23 -3.03
C ASN A 40 -22.70 -38.27 -3.09
N LYS A 41 -22.89 -37.02 -3.56
CA LYS A 41 -21.97 -35.92 -3.19
C LYS A 41 -22.22 -35.54 -1.72
N LYS A 42 -21.62 -36.28 -0.77
CA LYS A 42 -21.60 -35.89 0.65
C LYS A 42 -21.01 -34.47 0.75
N ARG A 43 -21.86 -33.48 1.01
CA ARG A 43 -21.43 -32.11 1.31
C ARG A 43 -20.54 -32.18 2.55
N LEU A 44 -19.30 -31.67 2.46
CA LEU A 44 -18.46 -31.57 3.65
C LEU A 44 -19.23 -30.77 4.71
N PRO A 45 -19.24 -31.23 5.97
CA PRO A 45 -19.91 -30.50 7.04
C PRO A 45 -19.29 -29.10 7.16
N GLN A 46 -20.14 -28.11 7.40
CA GLN A 46 -19.78 -26.68 7.42
C GLN A 46 -18.53 -26.40 8.28
N PRO A 47 -18.33 -27.00 9.48
CA PRO A 47 -17.12 -26.81 10.28
C PRO A 47 -15.83 -27.22 9.56
N VAL A 48 -15.82 -28.38 8.89
CA VAL A 48 -14.63 -28.89 8.18
C VAL A 48 -14.27 -27.96 7.00
N LYS A 49 -15.28 -27.48 6.27
CA LYS A 49 -15.07 -26.49 5.21
C LYS A 49 -14.47 -25.18 5.74
N ARG A 50 -14.95 -24.69 6.89
CA ARG A 50 -14.41 -23.47 7.51
C ARG A 50 -12.98 -23.67 8.00
N ALA A 51 -12.64 -24.85 8.53
CA ALA A 51 -11.28 -25.20 8.92
C ALA A 51 -10.31 -25.18 7.72
N GLN A 52 -10.67 -25.80 6.60
CA GLN A 52 -9.87 -25.79 5.37
C GLN A 52 -9.66 -24.37 4.84
N GLN A 53 -10.73 -23.58 4.74
CA GLN A 53 -10.65 -22.17 4.33
C GLN A 53 -9.77 -21.33 5.25
N ALA A 54 -9.82 -21.59 6.56
CA ALA A 54 -9.00 -20.88 7.54
C ALA A 54 -7.50 -21.20 7.33
N GLU A 55 -7.14 -22.46 7.09
CA GLU A 55 -5.76 -22.86 6.83
C GLU A 55 -5.21 -22.24 5.54
N GLU A 56 -5.97 -22.26 4.45
CA GLU A 56 -5.59 -21.61 3.18
C GLU A 56 -5.34 -20.11 3.38
N ARG A 57 -6.28 -19.42 4.06
CA ARG A 57 -6.15 -17.99 4.38
C ARG A 57 -4.98 -17.73 5.33
N ARG A 58 -4.75 -18.59 6.31
CA ARG A 58 -3.64 -18.50 7.26
C ARG A 58 -2.31 -18.55 6.51
N MET A 59 -2.12 -19.52 5.62
CA MET A 59 -0.90 -19.67 4.83
C MET A 59 -0.65 -18.48 3.90
N ALA A 60 -1.67 -18.01 3.18
CA ALA A 60 -1.56 -16.83 2.31
C ALA A 60 -1.31 -15.52 3.09
N ASN A 61 -1.90 -15.36 4.28
CA ASN A 61 -1.68 -14.20 5.11
C ASN A 61 -0.30 -14.24 5.79
N LYS A 62 0.17 -15.43 6.18
CA LYS A 62 1.51 -15.64 6.73
C LYS A 62 2.58 -15.22 5.73
N SER A 63 2.49 -15.67 4.48
CA SER A 63 3.48 -15.33 3.44
C SER A 63 3.52 -13.83 3.12
N ARG A 64 2.36 -13.16 3.07
CA ARG A 64 2.31 -11.70 2.83
C ARG A 64 2.84 -10.91 4.02
N LYS A 65 2.50 -11.30 5.25
CA LYS A 65 2.99 -10.65 6.46
C LYS A 65 4.51 -10.81 6.60
N SER A 66 5.04 -12.01 6.33
CA SER A 66 6.48 -12.26 6.36
C SER A 66 7.23 -11.52 5.26
N LEU A 67 6.67 -11.45 4.04
CA LEU A 67 7.24 -10.67 2.94
C LEU A 67 7.43 -9.21 3.34
N ILE A 68 6.40 -8.57 3.90
CA ILE A 68 6.51 -7.16 4.35
C ILE A 68 7.58 -7.01 5.43
N ALA A 69 7.59 -7.90 6.42
CA ALA A 69 8.58 -7.85 7.51
C ALA A 69 10.01 -7.97 6.97
N SER A 70 10.23 -8.88 6.01
CA SER A 70 11.53 -9.09 5.38
C SER A 70 11.99 -7.89 4.55
N ARG A 71 11.11 -7.29 3.74
CA ARG A 71 11.47 -6.10 2.93
C ARG A 71 11.79 -4.89 3.82
N ILE A 72 11.00 -4.66 4.87
CA ILE A 72 11.30 -3.60 5.84
C ILE A 72 12.63 -3.87 6.55
N LYS A 73 12.91 -5.11 6.95
CA LYS A 73 14.18 -5.47 7.60
C LYS A 73 15.39 -5.21 6.69
N LYS A 74 15.28 -5.45 5.38
CA LYS A 74 16.33 -5.13 4.41
C LYS A 74 16.61 -3.62 4.35
N VAL A 75 15.55 -2.80 4.27
CA VAL A 75 15.69 -1.33 4.28
C VAL A 75 16.37 -0.86 5.56
N VAL A 76 15.93 -1.36 6.73
CA VAL A 76 16.49 -0.96 8.02
C VAL A 76 17.97 -1.31 8.12
N LYS A 77 18.36 -2.55 7.77
CA LYS A 77 19.75 -2.99 7.79
C LYS A 77 20.65 -2.14 6.90
N LEU A 78 20.21 -1.86 5.67
CA LEU A 78 20.98 -1.03 4.75
C LEU A 78 21.10 0.42 5.25
N SER A 79 20.02 0.97 5.82
CA SER A 79 20.07 2.30 6.40
C SER A 79 21.00 2.39 7.61
N GLU A 80 21.02 1.37 8.47
CA GLU A 80 21.92 1.31 9.64
C GLU A 80 23.38 1.23 9.23
N SER A 81 23.73 0.48 8.18
CA SER A 81 25.11 0.44 7.65
C SER A 81 25.53 1.77 7.04
N LEU A 82 24.62 2.45 6.35
CA LEU A 82 24.90 3.74 5.69
C LEU A 82 25.06 4.90 6.68
N VAL A 83 24.28 4.90 7.75
CA VAL A 83 24.42 5.94 8.80
C VAL A 83 25.76 5.80 9.54
N LYS A 84 26.31 4.58 9.66
CA LYS A 84 27.62 4.35 10.27
C LYS A 84 28.77 4.71 9.32
N ASN A 85 28.64 4.38 8.04
CA ASN A 85 29.66 4.60 7.02
C ASN A 85 29.31 5.81 6.15
N SER A 86 29.51 7.01 6.69
CA SER A 86 29.08 8.26 6.04
C SER A 86 29.81 8.61 4.73
N ALA A 87 30.94 7.96 4.42
CA ALA A 87 31.80 8.30 3.29
C ALA A 87 31.27 7.84 1.90
N GLY A 88 30.40 6.83 1.84
CA GLY A 88 29.90 6.25 0.58
C GLY A 88 28.39 6.39 0.35
N ALA A 89 27.75 7.31 1.08
CA ALA A 89 26.29 7.35 1.17
C ALA A 89 25.62 7.74 -0.16
N ALA A 90 26.25 8.57 -0.99
CA ALA A 90 25.68 9.08 -2.24
C ALA A 90 25.45 7.99 -3.29
N GLU A 91 26.38 7.05 -3.43
CA GLU A 91 26.31 5.98 -4.45
C GLU A 91 25.26 4.91 -4.10
N GLN A 92 24.97 4.73 -2.81
CA GLN A 92 24.04 3.69 -2.34
C GLN A 92 22.60 4.21 -2.16
N VAL A 93 22.35 5.51 -2.34
CA VAL A 93 20.98 6.06 -2.32
C VAL A 93 20.06 5.37 -3.33
N PRO A 94 20.43 5.15 -4.60
CA PRO A 94 19.56 4.50 -5.58
C PRO A 94 19.18 3.06 -5.18
N ALA A 95 20.12 2.32 -4.61
CA ALA A 95 19.87 0.97 -4.10
C ALA A 95 18.87 0.97 -2.94
N LEU A 96 18.98 1.95 -2.03
CA LEU A 96 18.01 2.14 -0.94
C LEU A 96 16.62 2.48 -1.49
N GLU A 97 16.53 3.33 -2.51
CA GLU A 97 15.26 3.71 -3.13
C GLU A 97 14.56 2.54 -3.81
N GLY A 98 15.31 1.66 -4.49
CA GLY A 98 14.77 0.41 -5.03
C GLY A 98 14.14 -0.48 -3.95
N LEU A 99 14.83 -0.66 -2.82
CA LEU A 99 14.30 -1.44 -1.69
C LEU A 99 13.07 -0.78 -1.03
N VAL A 100 13.03 0.55 -0.98
CA VAL A 100 11.87 1.30 -0.48
C VAL A 100 10.67 1.11 -1.40
N ALA A 101 10.85 1.20 -2.72
CA ALA A 101 9.79 0.98 -3.69
C ALA A 101 9.22 -0.44 -3.59
N GLU A 102 10.08 -1.45 -3.46
CA GLU A 102 9.66 -2.82 -3.18
C GLU A 102 8.84 -2.96 -1.89
N ALA A 103 9.29 -2.31 -0.81
CA ALA A 103 8.60 -2.35 0.46
C ALA A 103 7.20 -1.71 0.36
N TYR A 104 7.06 -0.59 -0.34
CA TYR A 104 5.78 0.07 -0.57
C TYR A 104 4.84 -0.78 -1.41
N LYS A 105 5.34 -1.35 -2.53
CA LYS A 105 4.56 -2.28 -3.37
C LYS A 105 4.01 -3.46 -2.56
N ALA A 106 4.85 -4.03 -1.69
CA ALA A 106 4.45 -5.13 -0.80
C ALA A 106 3.37 -4.72 0.21
N ILE A 107 3.50 -3.55 0.82
CA ILE A 107 2.54 -3.01 1.78
C ILE A 107 1.19 -2.75 1.10
N ASP A 108 1.20 -2.09 -0.05
CA ASP A 108 -0.03 -1.65 -0.73
C ASP A 108 -0.79 -2.82 -1.32
N THR A 109 -0.07 -3.80 -1.88
CA THR A 109 -0.71 -5.04 -2.34
C THR A 109 -1.38 -5.79 -1.19
N ALA A 110 -0.81 -5.74 0.03
CA ALA A 110 -1.41 -6.38 1.19
C ALA A 110 -2.62 -5.62 1.75
N VAL A 111 -2.68 -4.30 1.58
CA VAL A 111 -3.87 -3.49 1.89
C VAL A 111 -5.00 -3.82 0.92
N LEU A 112 -4.71 -3.82 -0.39
CA LEU A 112 -5.70 -4.16 -1.43
C LEU A 112 -6.28 -5.56 -1.23
N LYS A 113 -5.45 -6.52 -0.80
CA LYS A 113 -5.88 -7.89 -0.49
C LYS A 113 -6.58 -8.04 0.87
N GLY A 114 -6.74 -6.97 1.64
CA GLY A 114 -7.39 -6.98 2.96
C GLY A 114 -6.61 -7.74 4.06
N VAL A 115 -5.30 -7.94 3.89
CA VAL A 115 -4.46 -8.70 4.84
C VAL A 115 -4.01 -7.84 6.02
N ILE A 116 -3.80 -6.55 5.76
CA ILE A 116 -3.49 -5.54 6.76
C ILE A 116 -4.44 -4.36 6.59
N HIS A 117 -4.81 -3.72 7.70
CA HIS A 117 -5.62 -2.51 7.67
C HIS A 117 -4.79 -1.29 7.24
N ALA A 118 -5.46 -0.29 6.63
CA ALA A 118 -4.87 0.93 6.09
C ALA A 118 -4.02 1.68 7.14
N ASN A 119 -4.50 1.79 8.38
CA ASN A 119 -3.73 2.44 9.45
C ASN A 119 -2.42 1.69 9.78
N THR A 120 -2.46 0.36 9.74
CA THR A 120 -1.26 -0.46 9.94
C THR A 120 -0.28 -0.28 8.78
N ALA A 121 -0.78 -0.15 7.55
CA ALA A 121 0.06 0.16 6.39
C ALA A 121 0.68 1.56 6.49
N ALA A 122 -0.09 2.57 6.86
CA ALA A 122 0.39 3.94 7.06
C ALA A 122 1.54 3.99 8.10
N ARG A 123 1.39 3.30 9.25
CA ARG A 123 2.47 3.21 10.26
C ARG A 123 3.73 2.55 9.70
N ARG A 124 3.59 1.50 8.87
CA ARG A 124 4.75 0.84 8.22
C ARG A 124 5.43 1.74 7.19
N LYS A 125 4.67 2.47 6.38
CA LYS A 125 5.21 3.45 5.42
C LYS A 125 5.94 4.58 6.14
N ALA A 126 5.36 5.12 7.21
CA ALA A 126 5.97 6.15 8.05
C ALA A 126 7.29 5.67 8.65
N ARG A 127 7.37 4.41 9.10
CA ARG A 127 8.62 3.81 9.59
C ARG A 127 9.69 3.77 8.51
N VAL A 128 9.37 3.29 7.30
CA VAL A 128 10.33 3.23 6.18
C VAL A 128 10.80 4.63 5.77
N ALA A 129 9.88 5.59 5.69
CA ALA A 129 10.19 6.98 5.36
C ALA A 129 11.11 7.64 6.39
N LYS A 130 10.93 7.32 7.69
CA LYS A 130 11.80 7.80 8.77
C LYS A 130 13.25 7.36 8.56
N TRP A 131 13.49 6.09 8.22
CA TRP A 131 14.83 5.57 7.96
C TRP A 131 15.46 6.18 6.71
N LYS A 132 14.70 6.30 5.61
CA LYS A 132 15.18 7.01 4.40
C LYS A 132 15.63 8.43 4.75
N ARG A 133 14.81 9.17 5.49
CA ARG A 133 15.12 10.55 5.91
C ARG A 133 16.40 10.64 6.75
N GLN A 134 16.62 9.70 7.66
CA GLN A 134 17.83 9.68 8.49
C GLN A 134 19.10 9.49 7.66
N VAL A 135 19.07 8.60 6.67
CA VAL A 135 20.20 8.41 5.74
C VAL A 135 20.48 9.68 4.94
N LEU A 136 19.44 10.34 4.42
CA LEU A 136 19.60 11.59 3.66
C LEU A 136 20.20 12.72 4.52
N ILE A 137 19.80 12.80 5.80
CA ILE A 137 20.35 13.75 6.76
C ILE A 137 21.83 13.44 7.05
N SER A 138 22.19 12.17 7.27
CA SER A 138 23.59 11.82 7.56
C SER A 138 24.50 12.02 6.35
N ALA A 139 23.96 11.81 5.14
CA ALA A 139 24.65 12.09 3.88
C ALA A 139 24.78 13.60 3.58
N GLY A 140 24.09 14.46 4.33
CA GLY A 140 24.10 15.92 4.13
C GLY A 140 23.28 16.41 2.93
N LEU A 141 22.51 15.52 2.28
CA LEU A 141 21.70 15.83 1.09
C LEU A 141 20.34 16.45 1.43
N TYR A 142 19.93 16.42 2.71
CA TYR A 142 18.64 16.94 3.14
C TYR A 142 18.75 17.70 4.47
N THR A 143 18.29 18.95 4.46
CA THR A 143 18.17 19.81 5.63
C THR A 143 16.69 20.00 5.97
N PRO A 144 16.19 19.41 7.07
CA PRO A 144 14.81 19.59 7.49
C PRO A 144 14.58 21.01 8.04
N THR A 145 13.45 21.62 7.68
CA THR A 145 12.91 22.82 8.33
C THR A 145 12.46 22.50 9.76
N ALA A 146 12.43 23.48 10.67
CA ALA A 146 12.08 23.29 12.08
C ALA A 146 10.71 22.63 12.32
N GLU A 147 9.73 22.93 11.46
CA GLU A 147 8.36 22.39 11.56
C GLU A 147 8.25 20.94 11.06
N GLN A 148 9.25 20.46 10.31
CA GLN A 148 9.17 19.16 9.66
C GLN A 148 9.60 18.03 10.62
N PRO A 149 8.89 16.88 10.58
CA PRO A 149 9.30 15.73 11.37
C PRO A 149 10.72 15.30 10.97
N GLY A 150 11.65 15.22 11.93
CA GLY A 150 13.05 14.84 11.69
C GLY A 150 14.07 15.95 11.97
N PHE A 151 13.63 17.18 12.22
CA PHE A 151 14.51 18.27 12.65
C PHE A 151 15.32 17.95 13.92
N SER A 152 14.71 17.30 14.91
CA SER A 152 15.40 16.86 16.14
C SER A 152 16.48 15.79 15.90
N PHE A 153 16.39 15.01 14.81
CA PHE A 153 17.46 14.10 14.42
C PHE A 153 18.62 14.87 13.78
N TYR A 154 18.29 15.81 12.89
CA TYR A 154 19.27 16.71 12.27
C TYR A 154 20.08 17.50 13.31
N GLN A 155 19.43 18.10 14.30
CA GLN A 155 20.14 18.80 15.38
C GLN A 155 21.12 17.89 16.13
N ARG A 156 20.72 16.64 16.41
CA ARG A 156 21.60 15.65 17.07
C ARG A 156 22.77 15.24 16.19
N THR A 157 22.57 15.04 14.88
CA THR A 157 23.67 14.73 13.96
C THR A 157 24.64 15.90 13.83
N GLN A 158 24.14 17.14 13.77
CA GLN A 158 24.98 18.34 13.73
C GLN A 158 25.76 18.53 15.03
N ALA A 159 25.11 18.37 16.19
CA ALA A 159 25.78 18.44 17.49
C ALA A 159 26.86 17.36 17.64
N ALA A 160 26.59 16.13 17.18
CA ALA A 160 27.58 15.04 17.18
C ALA A 160 28.76 15.34 16.24
N LYS A 161 28.49 15.88 15.04
CA LYS A 161 29.53 16.29 14.09
C LYS A 161 30.39 17.44 14.65
N ALA A 162 29.76 18.44 15.26
CA ALA A 162 30.46 19.56 15.91
C ALA A 162 31.35 19.07 17.08
N LYS A 163 30.84 18.13 17.90
CA LYS A 163 31.63 17.49 18.96
C LYS A 163 32.82 16.71 18.41
N ALA A 164 32.64 15.96 17.32
CA ALA A 164 33.72 15.24 16.66
C ALA A 164 34.78 16.18 16.07
N ALA A 165 34.37 17.31 15.48
CA ALA A 165 35.29 18.33 14.99
C ALA A 165 36.08 19.00 16.12
N ALA A 166 35.44 19.35 17.24
CA ALA A 166 36.11 19.90 18.41
C ALA A 166 37.11 18.91 19.04
N ALA A 167 36.83 17.61 19.00
CA ALA A 167 37.74 16.57 19.48
C ALA A 167 38.94 16.31 18.56
N ALA A 168 38.86 16.68 17.28
CA ALA A 168 39.96 16.54 16.32
C ALA A 168 40.86 17.78 16.22
N GLY A 169 40.43 18.92 16.81
CA GLY A 169 41.17 20.18 16.84
C GLY A 169 41.98 20.43 18.11
N ASN A 170 41.94 19.50 19.08
CA ASN A 170 42.84 19.41 20.23
C ASN A 170 43.78 18.22 20.03
#